data_AF-A0A949KML7-F1
#
_entry.id   AF-A0A949KML7-F1
#
_cell.length_a   1.000
_cell.length_b   1.000
_cell.length_c   1.000
_cell.angle_alpha   90.00
_cell.angle_beta   90.00
_cell.angle_gamma   90.00
#
_symmetry.space_group_name_H-M   'P 1'
#
loop_
_entity.id
_entity.type
_entity.pdbx_description
1 polymer ?
#
loop_
_entity_poly.entity_id
_entity_poly.type
_entity_poly.pdbx_seq_one_letter_code
_entity_poly.pdbx_strand_id
1 'polypeptide(L)'
;MPQMIQRTETCPICRMPVKTDGAEYVEKREGRLYFFCAPGCRDKFLAGACCAKPKGRWGHFLDRLAKANAKEFGTSGPSCCN
;
A
#
# COMPACT_ATOMS: atom_id res chain seq x y z
N MET A 1 31.56 -16.03 -13.59
CA MET A 1 30.14 -16.32 -13.31
C MET A 1 29.49 -14.97 -13.02
N PRO A 2 28.73 -14.35 -13.95
CA PRO A 2 28.10 -13.07 -13.64
C PRO A 2 27.07 -13.30 -12.53
N GLN A 3 27.24 -12.60 -11.41
CA GLN A 3 26.30 -12.62 -10.29
C GLN A 3 24.98 -12.01 -10.82
N MET A 4 23.96 -12.83 -11.02
CA MET A 4 22.62 -12.35 -11.40
C MET A 4 21.99 -11.74 -10.15
N ILE A 5 22.22 -10.45 -9.91
CA ILE A 5 21.57 -9.71 -8.82
C ILE A 5 20.10 -9.55 -9.21
N GLN A 6 19.28 -10.52 -8.81
CA GLN A 6 17.82 -10.44 -8.94
C GLN A 6 17.35 -9.23 -8.13
N ARG A 7 16.81 -8.21 -8.81
CA ARG A 7 16.25 -7.04 -8.12
C ARG A 7 14.87 -7.39 -7.58
N THR A 8 14.69 -7.18 -6.28
CA THR A 8 13.42 -7.30 -5.60
C THR A 8 12.93 -5.93 -5.16
N GLU A 9 11.73 -5.56 -5.59
CA GLU A 9 11.07 -4.32 -5.20
C GLU A 9 9.87 -4.61 -4.31
N THR A 10 9.57 -3.68 -3.40
CA THR A 10 8.47 -3.87 -2.44
C THR A 10 7.18 -3.32 -3.04
N CYS A 11 6.13 -4.15 -3.11
CA CYS A 11 4.82 -3.71 -3.56
C CYS A 11 4.26 -2.64 -2.60
N PRO A 12 3.79 -1.48 -3.09
CA PRO A 12 3.34 -0.37 -2.25
C PRO A 12 2.02 -0.64 -1.49
N ILE A 13 1.28 -1.70 -1.87
CA ILE A 13 0.00 -2.07 -1.25
C ILE A 13 0.18 -3.15 -0.19
N CYS A 14 0.64 -4.33 -0.62
CA CYS A 14 0.78 -5.52 0.22
C CYS A 14 2.09 -5.52 1.01
N ARG A 15 3.07 -4.67 0.65
CA ARG A 15 4.44 -4.65 1.17
C ARG A 15 5.18 -5.98 1.02
N MET A 16 4.75 -6.82 0.08
CA MET A 16 5.44 -8.05 -0.27
C MET A 16 6.59 -7.75 -1.25
N PRO A 17 7.72 -8.46 -1.14
CA PRO A 17 8.80 -8.38 -2.12
C PRO A 17 8.35 -9.03 -3.44
N VAL A 18 8.57 -8.33 -4.54
CA VAL A 18 8.27 -8.76 -5.91
C VAL A 18 9.57 -8.77 -6.69
N LYS A 19 9.84 -9.87 -7.40
CA LYS A 19 10.98 -9.95 -8.31
C LYS A 19 10.70 -9.06 -9.52
N THR A 20 11.58 -8.13 -9.85
CA THR A 20 11.41 -7.24 -11.01
C THR A 20 11.63 -7.98 -12.32
N ASP A 21 12.47 -9.01 -12.31
CA ASP A 21 12.75 -9.86 -13.46
C ASP A 21 11.50 -10.66 -13.83
N GLY A 22 10.77 -10.20 -14.86
CA GLY A 22 9.55 -10.85 -15.36
C GLY A 22 8.27 -10.50 -14.59
N ALA A 23 8.24 -9.40 -13.85
CA ALA A 23 7.03 -8.96 -13.17
C ALA A 23 5.89 -8.68 -14.18
N GLU A 24 4.78 -9.40 -14.05
CA GLU A 24 3.60 -9.26 -14.93
C GLU A 24 2.80 -7.98 -14.65
N TYR A 25 2.81 -7.51 -13.40
CA TYR A 25 2.00 -6.39 -12.94
C TYR A 25 2.89 -5.19 -12.63
N VAL A 26 2.95 -4.25 -13.57
CA VAL A 26 3.76 -3.04 -13.47
C VAL A 26 2.91 -1.83 -13.83
N GLU A 27 3.05 -0.73 -13.08
CA GLU A 27 2.44 0.56 -13.41
C GLU A 27 3.42 1.71 -13.28
N LYS A 28 3.18 2.76 -14.07
CA LYS A 28 3.96 3.99 -14.01
C LYS A 28 3.14 5.11 -13.37
N ARG A 29 3.63 5.70 -12.27
CA ARG A 29 3.03 6.86 -11.61
C ARG A 29 4.11 7.89 -11.31
N GLU A 30 3.87 9.15 -11.69
CA GLU A 30 4.82 10.27 -11.44
C GLU A 30 6.25 9.98 -11.95
N GLY A 31 6.37 9.27 -13.07
CA GLY A 31 7.66 8.91 -13.66
C GLY A 31 8.37 7.72 -13.00
N ARG A 32 7.82 7.13 -11.94
CA ARG A 32 8.35 5.92 -11.27
C ARG A 32 7.57 4.68 -11.68
N LEU A 33 8.29 3.58 -11.88
CA LEU A 33 7.71 2.26 -12.11
C LEU A 33 7.47 1.59 -10.76
N TYR A 34 6.30 0.98 -10.62
CA TYR A 34 5.88 0.23 -9.43
C TYR A 34 5.53 -1.20 -9.84
N PHE A 35 5.97 -2.16 -9.04
CA PHE A 35 5.74 -3.59 -9.25
C PHE A 35 4.75 -4.13 -8.23
N PHE A 36 3.82 -4.98 -8.66
CA PHE A 36 2.75 -5.50 -7.81
C PHE A 36 2.80 -7.01 -7.67
N CYS A 37 2.47 -7.47 -6.45
CA CYS A 37 2.42 -8.88 -6.09
C CYS A 37 1.23 -9.62 -6.76
N ALA A 38 0.19 -8.90 -7.16
CA ALA A 38 -1.05 -9.43 -7.72
C ALA A 38 -1.85 -8.32 -8.45
N PRO A 39 -2.78 -8.66 -9.37
CA PRO A 39 -3.63 -7.68 -10.06
C PRO A 39 -4.46 -6.85 -9.08
N GLY A 40 -4.99 -7.45 -8.02
CA GLY A 40 -5.74 -6.71 -7.00
C GLY A 40 -4.92 -5.67 -6.23
N CYS A 41 -3.58 -5.77 -6.20
CA CYS A 41 -2.73 -4.70 -5.66
C CYS A 41 -2.54 -3.57 -6.67
N ARG A 42 -2.39 -3.90 -7.96
CA ARG A 42 -2.36 -2.90 -9.03
C ARG A 42 -3.66 -2.08 -9.05
N ASP A 43 -4.82 -2.74 -9.01
CA ASP A 43 -6.11 -2.05 -9.07
C ASP A 43 -6.33 -1.13 -7.86
N LYS A 44 -5.95 -1.56 -6.66
CA LYS A 44 -5.97 -0.72 -5.45
C LYS A 44 -5.05 0.50 -5.58
N PHE A 45 -3.89 0.33 -6.20
CA PHE A 45 -2.97 1.42 -6.46
C PHE A 45 -3.55 2.44 -7.45
N LEU A 46 -4.22 1.97 -8.51
CA LEU A 46 -4.93 2.83 -9.47
C LEU A 46 -6.13 3.55 -8.84
N ALA A 47 -6.83 2.91 -7.90
CA ALA A 47 -7.91 3.50 -7.13
C ALA A 47 -7.45 4.53 -6.07
N GLY A 48 -6.15 4.85 -6.00
CA GLY A 48 -5.59 5.82 -5.05
C GLY A 48 -5.39 5.27 -3.64
N ALA A 49 -5.57 3.96 -3.41
CA ALA A 49 -5.39 3.33 -2.10
C ALA A 49 -3.90 3.05 -1.83
N CYS A 50 -3.07 4.08 -1.76
CA CYS A 50 -1.68 3.93 -1.34
C CYS A 50 -1.65 3.76 0.19
N CYS A 51 -1.07 2.65 0.67
CA CYS A 51 -0.96 2.28 2.09
C CYS A 51 -2.23 1.80 2.83
N ALA A 52 -3.21 1.15 2.16
CA ALA A 52 -4.33 0.53 2.87
C ALA A 52 -3.87 -0.71 3.67
N LYS A 53 -3.44 -0.52 4.92
CA LYS A 53 -3.29 -1.64 5.86
C LYS A 53 -4.67 -2.28 6.10
N PRO A 54 -4.80 -3.61 6.03
CA PRO A 54 -6.03 -4.26 6.45
C PRO A 54 -6.25 -3.95 7.94
N LYS A 55 -7.42 -3.38 8.27
CA LYS A 55 -7.79 -3.12 9.67
C LYS A 55 -8.03 -4.45 10.37
N GLY A 56 -7.28 -4.72 11.44
CA GLY A 56 -7.51 -5.85 12.34
C GLY A 56 -8.55 -5.53 13.42
N ARG A 57 -8.84 -6.49 14.31
CA ARG A 57 -9.78 -6.31 15.43
C ARG A 57 -9.46 -5.09 16.31
N TRP A 58 -8.18 -4.80 16.55
CA TRP A 58 -7.72 -3.61 17.26
C TRP A 58 -8.00 -2.31 16.50
N GLY A 59 -7.94 -2.32 15.16
CA GLY A 59 -8.30 -1.16 14.35
C GLY A 59 -9.77 -0.77 14.51
N HIS A 60 -10.67 -1.76 14.49
CA HIS A 60 -12.10 -1.53 14.73
C HIS A 60 -12.39 -1.00 16.14
N PHE A 61 -11.63 -1.45 17.13
CA PHE A 61 -11.76 -0.93 18.50
C PHE A 61 -11.36 0.55 18.59
N LEU A 62 -10.22 0.92 17.98
CA LEU A 62 -9.77 2.31 17.94
C LEU A 62 -10.75 3.22 17.17
N ASP A 63 -11.34 2.74 16.07
CA ASP A 63 -12.39 3.49 15.36
C ASP A 63 -13.60 3.79 16.27
N ARG A 64 -14.00 2.86 17.16
CA ARG A 64 -15.08 3.10 18.14
C ARG A 64 -14.68 4.16 19.18
N LEU A 65 -13.46 4.11 19.68
CA LEU A 65 -12.94 5.12 20.62
C LEU A 65 -12.83 6.50 19.95
N ALA A 66 -12.28 6.57 18.73
CA ALA A 66 -12.20 7.80 17.96
C ALA A 66 -13.60 8.40 17.71
N LYS A 67 -14.61 7.56 17.44
CA LYS A 67 -16.00 8.00 17.30
C LYS A 67 -16.59 8.54 18.61
N ALA A 68 -16.27 7.91 19.74
CA ALA A 68 -16.67 8.40 21.06
C ALA A 68 -16.00 9.74 21.40
N ASN A 69 -14.74 9.91 20.99
CA ASN A 69 -13.93 11.10 21.25
C ASN A 69 -13.96 12.13 20.10
N ALA A 70 -14.87 11.98 19.12
CA ALA A 70 -14.87 12.78 17.90
C ALA A 70 -15.09 14.28 18.16
N LYS A 71 -15.79 14.62 19.25
CA LYS A 71 -16.00 16.01 19.69
C LYS A 71 -14.73 16.68 20.23
N GLU A 72 -13.78 15.90 20.73
CA GLU A 72 -12.56 16.39 21.37
C GLU A 72 -11.37 16.48 20.40
N PHE A 73 -11.26 15.55 19.45
CA PHE A 73 -10.05 15.43 18.60
C PHE A 73 -10.29 15.65 17.10
N GLY A 74 -11.53 15.86 16.65
CA GLY A 74 -11.86 16.02 15.23
C GLY A 74 -11.74 14.73 14.41
N THR A 75 -12.22 14.74 13.17
CA THR A 75 -12.37 13.55 12.31
C THR A 75 -11.28 13.36 11.24
N SER A 76 -10.32 14.27 11.13
CA SER A 76 -9.30 14.22 10.07
C SER A 76 -8.08 13.41 10.51
N GLY A 77 -7.96 12.18 10.01
CA GLY A 77 -6.74 11.40 10.10
C GLY A 77 -5.66 11.88 9.12
N PRO A 78 -4.37 11.58 9.37
CA PRO A 78 -3.31 11.92 8.44
C PRO A 78 -3.53 11.22 7.09
N SER A 79 -3.56 12.00 6.00
CA SER A 79 -3.52 11.43 4.66
C SER A 79 -2.10 10.96 4.37
N CYS A 80 -1.95 9.68 4.08
CA CYS A 80 -0.67 9.08 3.70
C CYS A 80 -0.27 9.48 2.25
N CYS A 81 -1.16 10.14 1.52
CA CYS A 81 -0.98 10.51 0.12
C CYS A 81 -1.27 12.01 -0.03
N ASN A 82 -0.30 12.75 -0.58
CA ASN A 82 -0.61 13.94 -1.36
C ASN A 82 -1.11 13.51 -2.74
#